data_AF-A0A1I3MLT5-F1
#
_entry.id   AF-A0A1I3MLT5-F1
#
_cell.length_a   1.000
_cell.length_b   1.000
_cell.length_c   1.000
_cell.angle_alpha   90.00
_cell.angle_beta   90.00
_cell.angle_gamma   90.00
#
_symmetry.space_group_name_H-M   'P 1'
#
loop_
_entity.id
_entity.type
_entity.pdbx_description
1 polymer ?
#
loop_
_entity_poly.entity_id
_entity_poly.type
_entity_poly.pdbx_seq_one_letter_code
_entity_poly.pdbx_strand_id
1 'polypeptide(L)'
;MILDHRFNASYAQAGWRMKRYITLGLPLFGILDCEERIALIGHEIAHGVNRDARRSFFTLSAYRTLIRWHDLLHPQDSLILERNWAVFLSKNVLKLLSYIPLYMAVGFIHLYYYESQRAEYLADALSAEMSGTEAMMRLNDKLYGELTFSMALQRHVLNGQQGSFFDAYKAIALAMPERERERIRRVELLEGSRLDYTHPPGAYRIQFLQRHYRPSAKVVLTDERPERIEAELKKAEPRIEARMI
;
A
#
# COMPACT_ATOMS: atom_id res chain seq x y z
N MET A 1 -11.27 4.57 13.75
CA MET A 1 -11.24 4.72 12.28
C MET A 1 -10.99 6.18 11.95
N ILE A 2 -10.19 6.47 10.94
CA ILE A 2 -9.85 7.83 10.51
C ILE A 2 -10.18 7.91 9.01
N LEU A 3 -10.81 9.00 8.59
CA LEU A 3 -11.04 9.29 7.16
C LEU A 3 -10.05 10.36 6.69
N ASP A 4 -9.41 10.14 5.55
CA ASP A 4 -8.50 11.11 4.94
C ASP A 4 -8.72 11.28 3.42
N HIS A 5 -7.87 12.10 2.79
CA HIS A 5 -7.99 12.51 1.39
C HIS A 5 -7.18 11.62 0.42
N ARG A 6 -6.44 10.63 0.92
CA ARG A 6 -5.54 9.84 0.08
C ARG A 6 -6.34 8.79 -0.68
N PHE A 7 -5.89 8.39 -1.86
CA PHE A 7 -6.46 7.22 -2.55
C PHE A 7 -5.82 5.95 -1.99
N ASN A 8 -6.10 5.62 -0.72
CA ASN A 8 -5.50 4.47 -0.06
C ASN A 8 -6.31 4.02 1.16
N ALA A 9 -6.00 2.85 1.70
CA ALA A 9 -6.36 2.46 3.05
C ALA A 9 -5.09 1.99 3.79
N SER A 10 -5.12 2.06 5.12
CA SER A 10 -4.00 1.52 5.89
C SER A 10 -4.42 1.10 7.29
N TYR A 11 -3.77 0.05 7.77
CA TYR A 11 -3.78 -0.39 9.14
C TYR A 11 -2.49 -0.01 9.86
N ALA A 12 -2.61 0.62 11.02
CA ALA A 12 -1.47 1.01 11.84
C ALA A 12 -1.65 0.60 13.30
N GLN A 13 -0.53 0.33 13.98
CA GLN A 13 -0.45 0.21 15.43
C GLN A 13 0.50 1.28 15.97
N ALA A 14 0.02 2.13 16.87
CA ALA A 14 0.80 3.26 17.37
C ALA A 14 0.69 3.45 18.89
N GLY A 15 1.72 4.08 19.45
CA GLY A 15 1.85 4.40 20.87
C GLY A 15 2.28 3.22 21.74
N TRP A 16 2.61 3.52 23.01
CA TRP A 16 3.09 2.54 23.99
C TRP A 16 2.14 1.34 24.18
N ARG A 17 0.83 1.58 24.08
CA ARG A 17 -0.21 0.53 24.19
C ARG A 17 -0.55 -0.14 22.86
N MET A 18 0.16 0.16 21.77
CA MET A 18 -0.06 -0.39 20.43
C MET A 18 -1.53 -0.32 20.01
N LYS A 19 -2.14 0.87 20.19
CA LYS A 19 -3.52 1.10 19.79
C LYS A 19 -3.64 0.92 18.28
N ARG A 20 -4.72 0.29 17.84
CA ARG A 20 -4.98 -0.09 16.45
C ARG A 20 -5.81 0.99 15.78
N TYR A 21 -5.37 1.43 14.61
CA TYR A 21 -6.04 2.45 13.81
C TYR A 21 -6.19 1.93 12.38
N ILE A 22 -7.36 2.18 11.80
CA ILE A 22 -7.60 2.01 10.37
C ILE A 22 -7.85 3.40 9.82
N THR A 23 -7.10 3.74 8.77
CA THR A 23 -7.28 4.95 7.98
C THR A 23 -7.87 4.55 6.65
N LEU A 24 -8.99 5.15 6.29
CA LEU A 24 -9.66 4.94 5.01
C LEU A 24 -9.64 6.25 4.24
N GLY A 25 -9.02 6.22 3.08
CA GLY A 25 -9.07 7.29 2.11
C GLY A 25 -10.46 7.40 1.52
N LEU A 26 -11.11 8.54 1.74
CA LEU A 26 -12.47 8.76 1.25
C LEU A 26 -12.59 8.59 -0.27
N PRO A 27 -11.64 9.04 -1.11
CA PRO A 27 -11.72 8.83 -2.55
C PRO A 27 -11.81 7.36 -2.97
N LEU A 28 -10.99 6.50 -2.36
CA LEU A 28 -11.03 5.06 -2.63
C LEU A 28 -12.31 4.46 -2.03
N PHE A 29 -12.59 4.71 -0.75
CA PHE A 29 -13.70 4.09 -0.04
C PHE A 29 -15.08 4.46 -0.62
N GLY A 30 -15.22 5.69 -1.14
CA GLY A 30 -16.48 6.21 -1.70
C GLY A 30 -16.91 5.56 -3.03
N ILE A 31 -15.97 5.02 -3.80
CA ILE A 31 -16.26 4.34 -5.08
C ILE A 31 -16.49 2.82 -4.93
N LEU A 32 -16.33 2.30 -3.71
CA LEU A 32 -16.57 0.90 -3.39
C LEU A 32 -18.04 0.65 -3.08
N ASP A 33 -18.54 -0.48 -3.53
CA ASP A 33 -19.81 -1.02 -3.08
C ASP A 33 -19.71 -1.66 -1.69
N CYS A 34 -20.80 -2.21 -1.19
CA CYS A 34 -20.88 -2.69 0.19
C CYS A 34 -19.92 -3.85 0.46
N GLU A 35 -19.89 -4.82 -0.45
CA GLU A 35 -19.06 -6.01 -0.35
C GLU A 35 -17.57 -5.66 -0.54
N GLU A 36 -17.24 -4.75 -1.44
CA GLU A 36 -15.88 -4.25 -1.64
C GLU A 36 -15.40 -3.43 -0.43
N ARG A 37 -16.28 -2.67 0.24
CA ARG A 37 -15.95 -1.98 1.52
C ARG A 37 -15.62 -3.01 2.61
N ILE A 38 -16.39 -4.10 2.70
CA ILE A 38 -16.06 -5.22 3.60
C ILE A 38 -14.72 -5.83 3.20
N ALA A 39 -14.47 -6.05 1.91
CA ALA A 39 -13.23 -6.60 1.40
C ALA A 39 -12.02 -5.71 1.75
N LEU A 40 -12.16 -4.39 1.65
CA LEU A 40 -11.08 -3.46 1.96
C LEU A 40 -10.79 -3.46 3.46
N ILE A 41 -11.82 -3.34 4.28
CA ILE A 41 -11.67 -3.36 5.75
C ILE A 41 -11.12 -4.72 6.22
N GLY A 42 -11.60 -5.82 5.66
CA GLY A 42 -11.14 -7.18 5.95
C GLY A 42 -9.65 -7.34 5.64
N HIS A 43 -9.21 -6.81 4.49
CA HIS A 43 -7.80 -6.81 4.07
C HIS A 43 -6.92 -6.01 5.05
N GLU A 44 -7.31 -4.79 5.40
CA GLU A 44 -6.59 -3.96 6.38
C GLU A 44 -6.51 -4.62 7.77
N ILE A 45 -7.61 -5.24 8.23
CA ILE A 45 -7.62 -5.97 9.51
C ILE A 45 -6.71 -7.20 9.43
N ALA A 46 -6.67 -7.90 8.30
CA ALA A 46 -5.83 -9.08 8.10
C ALA A 46 -4.34 -8.74 8.24
N HIS A 47 -3.87 -7.59 7.76
CA HIS A 47 -2.51 -7.09 8.05
C HIS A 47 -2.24 -6.92 9.56
N GLY A 48 -3.25 -6.49 10.30
CA GLY A 48 -3.20 -6.41 11.76
C GLY A 48 -3.07 -7.78 12.44
N VAL A 49 -3.76 -8.79 11.92
CA VAL A 49 -3.67 -10.19 12.40
C VAL A 49 -2.31 -10.80 12.05
N ASN A 50 -1.80 -10.52 10.86
CA ASN A 50 -0.47 -10.95 10.37
C ASN A 50 0.71 -10.24 11.09
N ARG A 51 0.40 -9.21 11.88
CA ARG A 51 1.34 -8.40 12.69
C ARG A 51 2.34 -7.61 11.84
N ASP A 52 1.93 -7.21 10.64
CA ASP A 52 2.82 -6.60 9.65
C ASP A 52 3.41 -5.29 10.19
N ALA A 53 2.59 -4.42 10.79
CA ALA A 53 3.05 -3.17 11.39
C ALA A 53 4.16 -3.34 12.46
N ARG A 54 4.11 -4.41 13.27
CA ARG A 54 5.17 -4.69 14.26
C ARG A 54 6.42 -5.20 13.57
N ARG A 55 6.26 -6.10 12.61
CA ARG A 55 7.37 -6.65 11.83
C ARG A 55 8.11 -5.52 11.10
N SER A 56 7.41 -4.63 10.41
CA SER A 56 8.00 -3.50 9.70
C SER A 56 8.83 -2.59 10.61
N PHE A 57 8.41 -2.35 11.86
CA PHE A 57 9.20 -1.55 12.80
C PHE A 57 10.55 -2.20 13.16
N PHE A 58 10.54 -3.50 13.49
CA PHE A 58 11.76 -4.24 13.80
C PHE A 58 12.65 -4.39 12.56
N THR A 59 12.06 -4.72 11.41
CA THR A 59 12.75 -4.82 10.12
C THR A 59 13.44 -3.51 9.76
N LEU A 60 12.73 -2.39 9.82
CA LEU A 60 13.31 -1.09 9.48
C LEU A 60 14.46 -0.71 10.42
N SER A 61 14.32 -1.02 11.71
CA SER A 61 15.39 -0.81 12.68
C SER A 61 16.62 -1.66 12.37
N ALA A 62 16.44 -2.95 12.05
CA ALA A 62 17.53 -3.85 11.68
C ALA A 62 18.25 -3.39 10.40
N TYR A 63 17.49 -3.04 9.36
CA TYR A 63 18.03 -2.50 8.11
C TYR A 63 18.84 -1.21 8.35
N ARG A 64 18.30 -0.27 9.13
CA ARG A 64 19.00 0.99 9.48
C ARG A 64 20.29 0.73 10.25
N THR A 65 20.33 -0.26 11.13
CA THR A 65 21.56 -0.64 11.85
C THR A 65 22.61 -1.17 10.89
N LEU A 66 22.25 -2.03 9.93
CA LEU A 66 23.18 -2.55 8.93
C LEU A 66 23.76 -1.43 8.05
N ILE A 67 22.92 -0.50 7.59
CA ILE A 67 23.41 0.67 6.83
C ILE A 67 24.36 1.52 7.68
N ARG A 68 24.04 1.78 8.95
CA ARG A 68 24.95 2.51 9.85
C ARG A 68 26.27 1.80 10.08
N TRP A 69 26.28 0.46 10.14
CA TRP A 69 27.53 -0.30 10.24
C TRP A 69 28.36 -0.23 8.97
N HIS A 70 27.72 -0.26 7.80
CA HIS A 70 28.39 0.03 6.55
C HIS A 70 29.05 1.42 6.61
N ASP A 71 28.29 2.45 6.99
CA ASP A 71 28.79 3.83 7.02
C ASP A 71 29.92 4.03 8.04
N LEU A 72 29.88 3.32 9.17
CA LEU A 72 30.93 3.33 10.19
C LEU A 72 32.23 2.67 9.70
N LEU A 73 32.12 1.59 8.93
CA LEU A 73 33.26 0.83 8.41
C LEU A 73 33.80 1.42 7.10
N HIS A 74 32.98 2.13 6.33
CA HIS A 74 33.39 2.68 5.05
C HIS A 74 34.39 3.83 5.29
N PRO A 75 35.63 3.71 4.78
CA PRO A 75 36.61 4.78 4.96
C PRO A 75 36.14 6.04 4.24
N GLN A 76 36.28 7.20 4.89
CA GLN A 76 36.00 8.47 4.23
C GLN A 76 37.10 8.82 3.23
N ASP A 77 36.70 9.23 2.03
CA ASP A 77 37.63 9.66 1.00
C ASP A 77 38.35 10.94 1.45
N SER A 78 39.66 10.85 1.58
CA SER A 78 40.53 12.00 1.82
C SER A 78 41.17 12.44 0.51
N LEU A 79 41.06 13.72 0.16
CA LEU A 79 41.65 14.29 -1.07
C LEU A 79 43.19 14.29 -1.10
N ILE A 80 43.84 13.86 -0.01
CA ILE A 80 45.30 13.85 0.14
C ILE A 80 45.82 12.46 -0.27
N LEU A 81 46.83 12.44 -1.14
CA LEU A 81 47.51 11.20 -1.56
C LEU A 81 48.23 10.58 -0.35
N GLU A 82 47.67 9.51 0.18
CA GLU A 82 48.15 8.78 1.36
C GLU A 82 49.51 8.13 1.09
N ARG A 83 50.58 8.63 1.72
CA ARG A 83 51.95 8.10 1.55
C ARG A 83 52.31 7.02 2.57
N ASN A 84 51.42 6.72 3.52
CA ASN A 84 51.61 5.72 4.56
C ASN A 84 50.95 4.38 4.19
N TRP A 85 51.76 3.34 3.99
CA TRP A 85 51.30 2.00 3.62
C TRP A 85 50.38 1.35 4.66
N ALA A 86 50.56 1.64 5.95
CA ALA A 86 49.73 1.08 7.01
C ALA A 86 48.32 1.68 6.99
N VAL A 87 48.20 2.98 6.69
CA VAL A 87 46.92 3.67 6.51
C VAL A 87 46.22 3.20 5.23
N PHE A 88 46.98 2.99 4.16
CA PHE A 88 46.45 2.39 2.94
C PHE A 88 45.87 1.00 3.22
N LEU A 89 46.62 0.12 3.89
CA LEU A 89 46.15 -1.23 4.20
C LEU A 89 44.90 -1.21 5.08
N SER A 90 44.88 -0.40 6.14
CA SER A 90 43.73 -0.31 7.04
C SER A 90 42.47 0.20 6.34
N LYS A 91 42.57 1.23 5.48
CA LYS A 91 41.44 1.71 4.67
C LYS A 91 40.88 0.63 3.75
N ASN A 92 41.74 -0.13 3.08
CA ASN A 92 41.28 -1.20 2.18
C ASN A 92 40.62 -2.36 2.95
N VAL A 93 41.16 -2.74 4.12
CA VAL A 93 40.54 -3.75 4.99
C VAL A 93 39.18 -3.26 5.49
N LEU A 94 39.10 -2.03 5.97
CA LEU A 94 37.83 -1.42 6.43
C LEU A 94 36.80 -1.34 5.30
N LYS A 95 37.20 -0.94 4.09
CA LYS A 95 36.35 -0.94 2.90
C LYS A 95 35.85 -2.34 2.56
N LEU A 96 36.72 -3.34 2.61
CA LEU A 96 36.31 -4.73 2.38
C LEU A 96 35.29 -5.19 3.43
N LEU A 97 35.53 -4.86 4.71
CA LEU A 97 34.62 -5.18 5.80
C LEU A 97 33.30 -4.42 5.71
N SER A 98 33.28 -3.19 5.18
CA SER A 98 32.06 -2.40 5.02
C SER A 98 31.07 -3.05 4.07
N TYR A 99 31.54 -3.83 3.08
CA TYR A 99 30.65 -4.54 2.16
C TYR A 99 29.82 -5.64 2.85
N ILE A 100 30.28 -6.22 3.96
CA ILE A 100 29.55 -7.27 4.68
C ILE A 100 28.16 -6.76 5.14
N PRO A 101 28.06 -5.72 5.98
CA PRO A 101 26.76 -5.19 6.40
C PRO A 101 25.93 -4.64 5.24
N LEU A 102 26.57 -4.14 4.17
CA LEU A 102 25.84 -3.70 2.96
C LEU A 102 25.15 -4.86 2.26
N TYR A 103 25.87 -5.95 1.96
CA TYR A 103 25.26 -7.12 1.33
C TYR A 103 24.23 -7.80 2.23
N MET A 104 24.44 -7.77 3.55
CA MET A 104 23.41 -8.20 4.51
C MET A 104 22.16 -7.32 4.43
N ALA A 105 22.31 -5.99 4.35
CA ALA A 105 21.18 -5.07 4.21
C ALA A 105 20.41 -5.30 2.90
N VAL A 106 21.14 -5.54 1.80
CA VAL A 106 20.57 -5.90 0.50
C VAL A 106 19.81 -7.23 0.57
N GLY A 107 20.42 -8.29 1.10
CA GLY A 107 19.72 -9.58 1.25
C GLY A 107 18.50 -9.48 2.15
N PHE A 108 18.61 -8.73 3.25
CA PHE A 108 17.53 -8.51 4.20
C PHE A 108 16.33 -7.77 3.58
N ILE A 109 16.56 -6.74 2.76
CA ILE A 109 15.45 -6.01 2.12
C ILE A 109 14.73 -6.89 1.08
N HIS A 110 15.44 -7.74 0.34
CA HIS A 110 14.81 -8.67 -0.61
C HIS A 110 13.94 -9.72 0.11
N LEU A 111 14.43 -10.28 1.22
CA LEU A 111 13.63 -11.19 2.05
C LEU A 111 12.40 -10.49 2.64
N TYR A 112 12.56 -9.23 3.04
CA TYR A 112 11.44 -8.44 3.52
C TYR A 112 10.39 -8.19 2.43
N TYR A 113 10.80 -7.85 1.20
CA TYR A 113 9.87 -7.68 0.08
C TYR A 113 9.13 -8.99 -0.24
N TYR A 114 9.83 -10.12 -0.24
CA TYR A 114 9.19 -11.43 -0.42
C TYR A 114 8.13 -11.72 0.65
N GLU A 115 8.44 -11.51 1.93
CA GLU A 115 7.49 -11.68 3.03
C GLU A 115 6.33 -10.68 2.95
N SER A 116 6.60 -9.43 2.57
CA SER A 116 5.58 -8.39 2.35
C SER A 116 4.59 -8.82 1.26
N GLN A 117 5.09 -9.30 0.11
CA GLN A 117 4.24 -9.82 -0.96
C GLN A 117 3.42 -11.04 -0.52
N ARG A 118 4.02 -11.94 0.27
CA ARG A 118 3.30 -13.08 0.84
C ARG A 118 2.19 -12.65 1.79
N ALA A 119 2.41 -11.58 2.58
CA ALA A 119 1.41 -11.05 3.50
C ALA A 119 0.19 -10.49 2.76
N GLU A 120 0.38 -9.87 1.58
CA GLU A 120 -0.72 -9.42 0.71
C GLU A 120 -1.63 -10.57 0.28
N TYR A 121 -1.08 -11.68 -0.23
CA TYR A 121 -1.87 -12.84 -0.62
C TYR A 121 -2.64 -13.46 0.57
N LEU A 122 -2.03 -13.47 1.75
CA LEU A 122 -2.69 -13.95 2.96
C LEU A 122 -3.82 -13.01 3.41
N ALA A 123 -3.60 -11.70 3.32
CA ALA A 123 -4.61 -10.70 3.61
C ALA A 123 -5.79 -10.80 2.63
N ASP A 124 -5.51 -11.00 1.34
CA ASP A 124 -6.52 -11.23 0.30
C ASP A 124 -7.33 -12.49 0.56
N ALA A 125 -6.68 -13.60 0.90
CA ALA A 125 -7.36 -14.86 1.22
C ALA A 125 -8.29 -14.69 2.42
N LEU A 126 -7.80 -14.09 3.52
CA LEU A 126 -8.60 -13.87 4.72
C LEU A 126 -9.75 -12.89 4.46
N SER A 127 -9.53 -11.86 3.66
CA SER A 127 -10.57 -10.91 3.31
C SER A 127 -11.64 -11.52 2.41
N ALA A 128 -11.22 -12.32 1.42
CA ALA A 128 -12.14 -13.07 0.55
C ALA A 128 -13.02 -14.06 1.33
N GLU A 129 -12.56 -14.59 2.47
CA GLU A 129 -13.43 -15.37 3.36
C GLU A 129 -14.56 -14.53 3.97
N MET A 130 -14.33 -13.23 4.20
CA MET A 130 -15.31 -12.33 4.81
C MET A 130 -16.27 -11.75 3.77
N SER A 131 -15.75 -11.21 2.67
CA SER A 131 -16.51 -10.49 1.64
C SER A 131 -16.95 -11.35 0.46
N GLY A 132 -16.42 -12.58 0.34
CA GLY A 132 -16.50 -13.35 -0.90
C GLY A 132 -15.39 -12.98 -1.88
N THR A 133 -15.05 -13.93 -2.76
CA THR A 133 -13.91 -13.79 -3.69
C THR A 133 -14.18 -12.77 -4.79
N GLU A 134 -15.41 -12.70 -5.32
CA GLU A 134 -15.78 -11.73 -6.36
C GLU A 134 -15.64 -10.29 -5.86
N ALA A 135 -16.07 -10.00 -4.64
CA ALA A 135 -15.90 -8.68 -4.04
C ALA A 135 -14.43 -8.30 -3.88
N MET A 136 -13.59 -9.25 -3.46
CA MET A 136 -12.15 -9.02 -3.32
C MET A 136 -11.47 -8.78 -4.68
N MET A 137 -11.88 -9.50 -5.74
CA MET A 137 -11.38 -9.28 -7.10
C MET A 137 -11.78 -7.90 -7.63
N ARG A 138 -13.05 -7.50 -7.46
CA ARG A 138 -13.53 -6.17 -7.90
C ARG A 138 -12.88 -5.03 -7.11
N LEU A 139 -12.61 -5.23 -5.81
CA LEU A 139 -11.78 -4.32 -5.03
C LEU A 139 -10.38 -4.19 -5.65
N ASN A 140 -9.72 -5.31 -5.95
CA ASN A 140 -8.36 -5.31 -6.49
C ASN A 140 -8.27 -4.48 -7.79
N ASP A 141 -9.28 -4.58 -8.65
CA ASP A 141 -9.37 -3.76 -9.87
C ASP A 141 -9.46 -2.24 -9.60
N LYS A 142 -10.00 -1.83 -8.44
CA LYS A 142 -10.17 -0.42 -8.07
C LYS A 142 -8.98 0.16 -7.29
N LEU A 143 -8.17 -0.68 -6.64
CA LEU A 143 -7.02 -0.24 -5.84
C LEU A 143 -5.98 0.56 -6.63
N TYR A 144 -5.87 0.31 -7.93
CA TYR A 144 -4.89 0.95 -8.82
C TYR A 144 -5.43 2.19 -9.54
N GLY A 145 -6.55 2.76 -9.05
CA GLY A 145 -7.20 3.95 -9.60
C GLY A 145 -6.56 5.30 -9.22
N GLU A 146 -5.42 5.31 -8.52
CA GLU A 146 -4.78 6.53 -7.99
C GLU A 146 -4.49 7.55 -9.09
N LEU A 147 -3.94 7.12 -10.23
CA LEU A 147 -3.66 8.02 -11.35
C LEU A 147 -4.94 8.67 -11.90
N THR A 148 -6.01 7.89 -12.05
CA THR A 148 -7.32 8.39 -12.49
C THR A 148 -7.87 9.41 -11.50
N PHE A 149 -7.74 9.14 -10.20
CA PHE A 149 -8.11 10.07 -9.14
C PHE A 149 -7.31 11.38 -9.22
N SER A 150 -5.98 11.32 -9.31
CA SER A 150 -5.13 12.51 -9.39
C SER A 150 -5.45 13.36 -10.62
N MET A 151 -5.68 12.72 -11.78
CA MET A 151 -6.08 13.43 -13.00
C MET A 151 -7.47 14.07 -12.87
N ALA A 152 -8.42 13.39 -12.25
CA ALA A 152 -9.76 13.93 -12.01
C ALA A 152 -9.70 15.16 -11.08
N LEU A 153 -8.93 15.05 -9.99
CA LEU A 153 -8.73 16.15 -9.04
C LEU A 153 -8.07 17.35 -9.72
N GLN A 154 -6.99 17.11 -10.47
CA GLN A 154 -6.31 18.17 -11.21
C GLN A 154 -7.24 18.89 -12.18
N ARG A 155 -8.08 18.16 -12.92
CA ARG A 155 -9.07 18.76 -13.82
C ARG A 155 -10.12 19.56 -13.08
N HIS A 156 -10.61 19.06 -11.95
CA HIS A 156 -11.60 19.73 -11.13
C HIS A 156 -11.08 21.09 -10.63
N VAL A 157 -9.87 21.10 -10.08
CA VAL A 157 -9.20 22.31 -9.57
C VAL A 157 -8.88 23.29 -10.70
N LEU A 158 -8.25 22.84 -11.79
CA LEU A 158 -7.81 23.73 -12.88
C LEU A 158 -8.98 24.35 -13.66
N ASN A 159 -10.08 23.62 -13.82
CA ASN A 159 -11.24 24.12 -14.56
C ASN A 159 -12.23 24.91 -13.68
N GLY A 160 -11.95 25.05 -12.37
CA GLY A 160 -12.86 25.72 -11.43
C GLY A 160 -14.26 25.11 -11.42
N GLN A 161 -14.36 23.79 -11.56
CA GLN A 161 -15.64 23.09 -11.61
C GLN A 161 -16.44 23.34 -10.32
N GLN A 162 -17.73 23.63 -10.48
CA GLN A 162 -18.63 23.86 -9.35
C GLN A 162 -19.31 22.54 -8.95
N GLY A 163 -19.57 22.36 -7.66
CA GLY A 163 -20.21 21.16 -7.10
C GLY A 163 -19.23 20.25 -6.35
N SER A 164 -19.74 19.10 -5.85
CA SER A 164 -18.93 18.12 -5.11
C SER A 164 -17.97 17.40 -6.05
N PHE A 165 -16.66 17.52 -5.81
CA PHE A 165 -15.66 16.71 -6.49
C PHE A 165 -15.92 15.20 -6.34
N PHE A 166 -16.36 14.75 -5.16
CA PHE A 166 -16.58 13.34 -4.88
C PHE A 166 -17.72 12.75 -5.71
N ASP A 167 -18.82 13.47 -5.88
CA ASP A 167 -19.93 13.05 -6.74
C ASP A 167 -19.45 12.91 -8.21
N ALA A 168 -18.69 13.90 -8.70
CA ALA A 168 -18.12 13.87 -10.04
C ALA A 168 -17.11 12.72 -10.23
N TYR A 169 -16.23 12.51 -9.26
CA TYR A 169 -15.24 11.43 -9.29
C TYR A 169 -15.91 10.05 -9.26
N LYS A 170 -16.93 9.87 -8.42
CA LYS A 170 -17.71 8.63 -8.35
C LYS A 170 -18.37 8.31 -9.69
N ALA A 171 -18.92 9.32 -10.37
CA ALA A 171 -19.45 9.16 -11.72
C ALA A 171 -18.38 8.73 -12.74
N ILE A 172 -17.17 9.33 -12.68
CA ILE A 172 -16.03 8.95 -13.54
C ILE A 172 -15.60 7.50 -13.27
N ALA A 173 -15.48 7.10 -12.01
CA ALA A 173 -15.03 5.77 -11.63
C ALA A 173 -16.03 4.67 -12.03
N LEU A 174 -17.33 4.94 -11.92
CA LEU A 174 -18.40 4.03 -12.34
C LEU A 174 -18.51 3.94 -13.87
N ALA A 175 -18.35 5.06 -14.58
CA ALA A 175 -18.42 5.12 -16.04
C ALA A 175 -17.11 4.71 -16.75
N MET A 176 -16.09 4.25 -16.01
CA MET A 176 -14.80 3.89 -16.58
C MET A 176 -14.94 2.74 -17.61
N PRO A 177 -14.54 2.96 -18.88
CA PRO A 177 -14.61 1.92 -19.91
C PRO A 177 -13.73 0.72 -19.59
N GLU A 178 -14.16 -0.49 -19.99
CA GLU A 178 -13.38 -1.72 -19.75
C GLU A 178 -11.97 -1.64 -20.38
N ARG A 179 -11.83 -0.97 -21.53
CA ARG A 179 -10.52 -0.73 -22.15
C ARG A 179 -9.56 0.03 -21.25
N GLU A 180 -10.05 0.99 -20.47
CA GLU A 180 -9.21 1.76 -19.54
C GLU A 180 -8.85 0.91 -18.31
N ARG A 181 -9.80 0.10 -17.80
CA ARG A 181 -9.52 -0.88 -16.75
C ARG A 181 -8.42 -1.86 -17.18
N GLU A 182 -8.51 -2.37 -18.40
CA GLU A 182 -7.49 -3.27 -18.97
C GLU A 182 -6.14 -2.57 -19.14
N ARG A 183 -6.13 -1.30 -19.60
CA ARG A 183 -4.90 -0.51 -19.68
C ARG A 183 -4.21 -0.40 -18.31
N ILE A 184 -4.98 -0.09 -17.27
CA ILE A 184 -4.47 0.00 -15.88
C ILE A 184 -3.88 -1.35 -15.45
N ARG A 185 -4.61 -2.46 -15.64
CA ARG A 185 -4.11 -3.82 -15.32
C ARG A 185 -2.78 -4.14 -16.01
N ARG A 186 -2.61 -3.73 -17.28
CA ARG A 186 -1.35 -3.99 -18.03
C ARG A 186 -0.19 -3.14 -17.54
N VAL A 187 -0.42 -1.87 -17.23
CA VAL A 187 0.62 -0.99 -16.65
C VAL A 187 1.07 -1.53 -15.31
N GLU A 188 0.12 -1.92 -14.47
CA GLU A 188 0.33 -2.51 -13.15
C GLU A 188 1.18 -3.78 -13.22
N LEU A 189 0.89 -4.68 -14.16
CA LEU A 189 1.68 -5.90 -14.37
C LEU A 189 3.14 -5.60 -14.77
N LEU A 190 3.36 -4.57 -15.58
CA LEU A 190 4.71 -4.17 -15.99
C LEU A 190 5.50 -3.59 -14.81
N GLU A 191 4.88 -2.73 -14.00
CA GLU A 191 5.53 -2.05 -12.86
C GLU A 191 5.76 -2.99 -11.68
N GLY A 192 4.78 -3.83 -11.31
CA GLY A 192 4.83 -4.71 -10.15
C GLY A 192 5.61 -6.01 -10.36
N SER A 193 6.04 -6.34 -11.59
CA SER A 193 6.79 -7.59 -11.87
C SER A 193 8.21 -7.64 -11.28
N ARG A 194 8.67 -6.54 -10.66
CA ARG A 194 9.99 -6.44 -10.02
C ARG A 194 9.93 -6.92 -8.57
N LEU A 195 10.94 -7.67 -8.15
CA LEU A 195 11.09 -8.19 -6.77
C LEU A 195 11.24 -7.09 -5.71
N ASP A 196 11.50 -5.84 -6.14
CA ASP A 196 11.74 -4.69 -5.26
C ASP A 196 10.46 -3.94 -4.86
N TYR A 197 9.28 -4.41 -5.28
CA TYR A 197 7.99 -3.83 -4.90
C TYR A 197 7.44 -4.46 -3.61
N THR A 198 6.89 -3.62 -2.72
CA THR A 198 6.32 -4.07 -1.44
C THR A 198 5.00 -4.83 -1.60
N HIS A 199 4.32 -4.67 -2.74
CA HIS A 199 3.07 -5.33 -3.07
C HIS A 199 3.24 -6.09 -4.39
N PRO A 200 2.69 -7.32 -4.52
CA PRO A 200 2.73 -8.06 -5.75
C PRO A 200 1.74 -7.47 -6.75
N PRO A 201 1.91 -7.74 -8.06
CA PRO A 201 0.97 -7.33 -9.07
C PRO A 201 -0.47 -7.72 -8.76
N GLY A 202 -1.41 -6.79 -8.90
CA GLY A 202 -2.85 -6.99 -8.81
C GLY A 202 -3.31 -8.12 -9.71
N ALA A 203 -2.75 -8.22 -10.93
CA ALA A 203 -3.02 -9.35 -11.82
C ALA A 203 -2.69 -10.73 -11.19
N TYR A 204 -1.58 -10.83 -10.44
CA TYR A 204 -1.20 -12.07 -9.74
C TYR A 204 -2.07 -12.32 -8.51
N ARG A 205 -2.47 -11.27 -7.79
CA ARG A 205 -3.42 -11.35 -6.66
C ARG A 205 -4.78 -11.85 -7.13
N ILE A 206 -5.29 -11.33 -8.24
CA ILE A 206 -6.53 -11.80 -8.89
C ILE A 206 -6.39 -13.26 -9.31
N GLN A 207 -5.29 -13.66 -9.96
CA GLN A 207 -5.07 -15.05 -10.35
C GLN A 207 -5.03 -15.99 -9.13
N PHE A 208 -4.39 -15.56 -8.04
CA PHE A 208 -4.36 -16.30 -6.77
C PHE A 208 -5.78 -16.49 -6.22
N LEU A 209 -6.58 -15.42 -6.16
CA LEU A 209 -7.98 -15.47 -5.71
C LEU A 209 -8.84 -16.40 -6.57
N GLN A 210 -8.67 -16.36 -7.89
CA GLN A 210 -9.39 -17.24 -8.83
C GLN A 210 -9.07 -18.72 -8.59
N ARG A 211 -7.81 -19.05 -8.29
CA ARG A 211 -7.40 -20.44 -7.98
C ARG A 211 -7.89 -20.92 -6.62
N HIS A 212 -8.07 -20.00 -5.67
CA HIS A 212 -8.52 -20.27 -4.31
C HIS A 212 -9.95 -19.79 -4.08
N TYR A 213 -10.79 -19.87 -5.11
CA TYR A 213 -12.12 -19.29 -5.12
C TYR A 213 -13.02 -19.81 -4.00
N ARG A 214 -13.63 -18.88 -3.27
CA ARG A 214 -14.63 -19.12 -2.23
C ARG A 214 -15.91 -18.32 -2.54
N PRO A 215 -17.04 -18.99 -2.80
CA PRO A 215 -18.28 -18.34 -3.21
C PRO A 215 -19.01 -17.61 -2.08
N SER A 216 -18.88 -18.08 -0.83
CA SER A 216 -19.68 -17.57 0.29
C SER A 216 -18.96 -16.48 1.07
N ALA A 217 -19.58 -15.30 1.18
CA ALA A 217 -19.20 -14.26 2.12
C ALA A 217 -19.66 -14.64 3.54
N LYS A 218 -18.76 -14.60 4.54
CA LYS A 218 -19.13 -14.77 5.95
C LYS A 218 -19.86 -13.54 6.51
N VAL A 219 -19.67 -12.37 5.91
CA VAL A 219 -20.27 -11.11 6.33
C VAL A 219 -21.16 -10.58 5.21
N VAL A 220 -22.45 -10.43 5.52
CA VAL A 220 -23.43 -9.81 4.62
C VAL A 220 -24.04 -8.61 5.35
N LEU A 221 -24.02 -7.44 4.71
CA LEU A 221 -24.67 -6.25 5.25
C LEU A 221 -26.16 -6.28 4.91
N THR A 222 -27.00 -6.08 5.92
CA THR A 222 -28.45 -5.91 5.75
C THR A 222 -28.78 -4.49 5.27
N ASP A 223 -29.87 -4.33 4.52
CA ASP A 223 -30.23 -3.14 3.72
C ASP A 223 -30.21 -1.78 4.46
N GLU A 224 -30.47 -1.73 5.77
CA GLU A 224 -30.43 -0.46 6.53
C GLU A 224 -29.02 0.09 6.78
N ARG A 225 -27.97 -0.73 6.66
CA ARG A 225 -26.59 -0.35 7.01
C ARG A 225 -25.86 0.39 5.88
N PRO A 226 -25.98 -0.01 4.58
CA PRO A 226 -25.41 0.71 3.45
C PRO A 226 -25.77 2.20 3.40
N GLU A 227 -27.06 2.54 3.56
CA GLU A 227 -27.54 3.92 3.47
C GLU A 227 -26.96 4.80 4.58
N ARG A 228 -26.84 4.25 5.80
CA ARG A 228 -26.22 4.96 6.93
C ARG A 228 -24.74 5.24 6.68
N ILE A 229 -24.01 4.28 6.12
CA ILE A 229 -22.60 4.47 5.76
C ILE A 229 -22.50 5.59 4.72
N GLU A 230 -23.32 5.58 3.68
CA GLU A 230 -23.29 6.61 2.65
C GLU A 230 -23.60 8.00 3.22
N ALA A 231 -24.58 8.10 4.13
CA ALA A 231 -24.92 9.35 4.81
C ALA A 231 -23.77 9.85 5.72
N GLU A 232 -23.03 8.95 6.36
CA GLU A 232 -21.84 9.30 7.15
C GLU A 232 -20.68 9.78 6.27
N LEU A 233 -20.44 9.12 5.13
CA LEU A 233 -19.40 9.51 4.18
C LEU A 233 -19.70 10.90 3.59
N LYS A 234 -20.94 11.15 3.18
CA LYS A 234 -21.36 12.43 2.61
C LYS A 234 -21.18 13.62 3.57
N LYS A 235 -21.31 13.39 4.88
CA LYS A 235 -21.01 14.42 5.89
C LYS A 235 -19.51 14.74 5.99
N ALA A 236 -18.64 13.81 5.63
CA ALA A 236 -17.19 13.98 5.69
C ALA A 236 -16.61 14.65 4.43
N GLU A 237 -17.28 14.51 3.28
CA GLU A 237 -16.81 15.01 1.97
C GLU A 237 -16.32 16.46 1.99
N PRO A 238 -17.10 17.47 2.45
CA PRO A 238 -16.69 18.88 2.33
C PRO A 238 -15.39 19.17 3.09
N ARG A 239 -15.22 18.52 4.25
CA ARG A 239 -14.02 18.69 5.08
C ARG A 239 -12.79 18.06 4.43
N ILE A 240 -12.96 16.94 3.73
CA ILE A 240 -11.86 16.23 3.07
C ILE A 240 -11.50 16.92 1.76
N GLU A 241 -12.49 17.37 1.00
CA GLU A 241 -12.32 18.15 -0.23
C GLU A 241 -11.53 19.43 0.02
N ALA A 242 -11.84 20.16 1.10
CA ALA A 242 -11.11 21.36 1.51
C ALA A 242 -9.64 21.11 1.91
N ARG A 243 -9.20 19.85 2.05
CA ARG A 243 -7.79 19.48 2.29
C ARG A 243 -7.06 19.08 1.00
N MET A 244 -7.78 18.93 -0.10
CA MET A 244 -7.27 18.49 -1.40
C MET A 244 -7.03 19.65 -2.36
N ILE A 245 -7.79 20.74 -2.20
CA ILE A 245 -7.74 22.00 -2.94
C ILE A 245 -6.87 22.99 -2.17
#